data_AF-Q231T6-F1
#
_entry.id   AF-Q231T6-F1
#
_cell.length_a   1.000
_cell.length_b   1.000
_cell.length_c   1.000
_cell.angle_alpha   90.00
_cell.angle_beta   90.00
_cell.angle_gamma   90.00
#
_symmetry.space_group_name_H-M   'P 1'
#
loop_
_entity.id
_entity.type
_entity.pdbx_description
1 polymer ?
#
loop_
_entity_poly.entity_id
_entity_poly.type
_entity_poly.pdbx_seq_one_letter_code
_entity_poly.pdbx_strand_id
1 'polypeptide(L)'
;MKIDQKDFIQLEQEDDKKDFYRRLGRFITFGRWRGKPLFYLGPDYRFFMPMYFALIVASVVCCYFCNQLQESQWSFVGAVSISILELFIYAITAFKDPGIVQDPELDIEELQHNSQSICYQCKVHKKKGRYHCEFCDVCIDGHDHHCPWTSKCIEINELNCIIRRYCFNNIFFEET
;
A
#
# COMPACT_ATOMS: atom_id res chain seq x y z
N MET A 1 19.42 29.70 -28.83
CA MET A 1 18.98 29.82 -27.42
C MET A 1 19.84 28.88 -26.61
N LYS A 2 20.80 29.38 -25.81
CA LYS A 2 21.65 28.54 -24.95
C LYS A 2 20.97 28.46 -23.58
N ILE A 3 20.60 27.27 -23.15
CA ILE A 3 20.07 27.01 -21.81
C ILE A 3 21.24 27.14 -20.83
N ASP A 4 21.10 27.91 -19.75
CA ASP A 4 22.12 28.03 -18.69
C ASP A 4 22.24 26.68 -17.95
N GLN A 5 23.43 26.34 -17.50
CA GLN A 5 23.71 25.15 -16.70
C GLN A 5 22.83 25.09 -15.43
N LYS A 6 22.46 26.23 -14.85
CA LYS A 6 21.52 26.29 -13.71
C LYS A 6 20.10 25.91 -14.10
N ASP A 7 19.65 26.37 -15.27
CA ASP A 7 18.32 26.04 -15.79
C ASP A 7 18.26 24.56 -16.17
N PHE A 8 19.35 24.00 -16.70
CA PHE A 8 19.46 22.57 -17.00
C PHE A 8 19.33 21.70 -15.74
N ILE A 9 20.01 22.04 -14.64
CA ILE A 9 19.92 21.33 -13.36
C ILE A 9 18.50 21.43 -12.76
N GLN A 10 17.86 22.60 -12.87
CA GLN A 10 16.47 22.77 -12.41
C GLN A 10 15.49 21.95 -13.23
N LEU A 11 15.70 21.85 -14.55
CA LEU A 11 14.88 21.01 -15.43
C LEU A 11 15.05 19.53 -15.11
N GLU A 12 16.27 19.03 -14.89
CA GLU A 12 16.52 17.65 -14.45
C GLU A 12 15.84 17.36 -13.11
N GLN A 13 15.94 18.28 -12.13
CA GLN A 13 15.29 18.12 -10.83
C GLN A 13 13.75 18.16 -10.90
N GLU A 14 13.17 18.97 -11.79
CA GLU A 14 11.73 19.00 -12.02
C GLU A 14 11.23 17.76 -12.76
N ASP A 15 11.99 17.24 -13.71
CA ASP A 15 11.65 16.03 -14.46
C ASP A 15 11.73 14.81 -13.56
N ASP A 16 12.80 14.66 -12.77
CA ASP A 16 12.93 13.63 -11.73
C ASP A 16 11.77 13.67 -10.74
N LYS A 17 11.36 14.87 -10.33
CA LYS A 17 10.24 15.05 -9.39
C LYS A 17 8.91 14.68 -10.04
N LYS A 18 8.66 15.07 -11.29
CA LYS A 18 7.45 14.70 -12.04
C LYS A 18 7.39 13.19 -12.28
N ASP A 19 8.50 12.59 -12.66
CA ASP A 19 8.62 11.14 -12.84
C ASP A 19 8.46 10.38 -11.53
N PHE A 20 8.96 10.93 -10.43
CA PHE A 20 8.71 10.35 -9.10
C PHE A 20 7.22 10.35 -8.75
N TYR A 21 6.49 11.46 -8.94
CA TYR A 21 5.05 11.51 -8.68
C TYR A 21 4.26 10.61 -9.64
N ARG A 22 4.69 10.49 -10.90
CA ARG A 22 4.08 9.58 -11.88
C ARG A 22 4.21 8.11 -11.47
N ARG A 23 5.32 7.75 -10.81
CA ARG A 23 5.60 6.40 -10.31
C ARG A 23 4.77 6.01 -9.08
N LEU A 24 4.10 6.95 -8.41
CA LEU A 24 3.23 6.67 -7.25
C LEU A 24 1.77 6.40 -7.62
N GLY A 25 1.39 6.53 -8.90
CA GLY A 25 0.04 6.30 -9.40
C GLY A 25 -1.03 7.03 -8.59
N ARG A 26 -2.04 6.31 -8.10
CA ARG A 26 -3.20 6.86 -7.37
C ARG A 26 -3.04 6.87 -5.85
N PHE A 27 -1.83 6.63 -5.34
CA PHE A 27 -1.57 6.71 -3.90
C PHE A 27 -1.47 8.15 -3.41
N ILE A 28 -2.16 8.45 -2.32
CA ILE A 28 -1.98 9.67 -1.55
C ILE A 28 -0.87 9.40 -0.52
N THR A 29 0.22 10.13 -0.62
CA THR A 29 1.40 9.90 0.22
C THR A 29 1.63 11.01 1.24
N PHE A 30 2.01 10.65 2.46
CA PHE A 30 2.28 11.61 3.53
C PHE A 30 3.59 11.31 4.25
N GLY A 31 4.25 12.37 4.71
CA GLY A 31 5.58 12.30 5.32
C GLY A 31 6.65 11.90 4.30
N ARG A 32 7.86 12.46 4.44
CA ARG A 32 9.01 12.08 3.60
C ARG A 32 10.19 11.77 4.47
N TRP A 33 10.86 10.66 4.19
CA TRP A 33 12.11 10.26 4.82
C TRP A 33 13.10 9.83 3.75
N ARG A 34 14.27 10.49 3.70
CA ARG A 34 15.32 10.22 2.69
C ARG A 34 14.77 10.20 1.24
N GLY A 35 13.87 11.12 0.92
CA GLY A 35 13.26 11.24 -0.41
C GLY A 35 12.10 10.29 -0.69
N LYS A 36 11.89 9.25 0.11
CA LYS A 36 10.76 8.31 -0.02
C LYS A 36 9.58 8.68 0.87
N PRO A 37 8.33 8.45 0.44
CA PRO A 37 7.17 8.59 1.28
C PRO A 37 7.22 7.67 2.49
N LEU A 38 6.71 8.15 3.62
CA LEU A 38 6.62 7.35 4.83
C LEU A 38 5.30 6.56 4.89
N PHE A 39 4.21 7.18 4.43
CA PHE A 39 2.87 6.60 4.44
C PHE A 39 2.24 6.66 3.05
N TYR A 40 1.54 5.58 2.70
CA TYR A 40 0.85 5.40 1.43
C TYR A 40 -0.62 5.08 1.70
N LEU A 41 -1.53 5.96 1.31
CA LEU A 41 -2.97 5.70 1.35
C LEU A 41 -3.44 5.50 -0.08
N GLY A 42 -3.92 4.30 -0.42
CA GLY A 42 -4.30 4.04 -1.80
C GLY A 42 -5.68 4.57 -2.19
N PRO A 43 -6.16 4.19 -3.39
CA PRO A 43 -7.31 4.81 -4.04
C PRO A 43 -8.65 4.47 -3.39
N ASP A 44 -8.74 3.33 -2.70
CA ASP A 44 -9.95 2.79 -2.09
C ASP A 44 -10.14 3.23 -0.63
N TYR A 45 -9.58 4.39 -0.25
CA TYR A 45 -9.72 4.93 1.11
C TYR A 45 -11.19 5.08 1.54
N ARG A 46 -12.13 5.19 0.59
CA ARG A 46 -13.57 5.23 0.84
C ARG A 46 -14.13 3.93 1.43
N PHE A 47 -13.47 2.80 1.21
CA PHE A 47 -13.81 1.51 1.81
C PHE A 47 -13.03 1.28 3.11
N PHE A 48 -11.75 1.67 3.12
CA PHE A 48 -10.90 1.59 4.31
C PHE A 48 -11.42 2.46 5.47
N MET A 49 -11.83 3.71 5.23
CA MET A 49 -12.23 4.62 6.32
C MET A 49 -13.46 4.13 7.10
N PRO A 50 -14.56 3.69 6.46
CA PRO A 50 -15.69 3.09 7.17
C PRO A 50 -15.32 1.80 7.91
N MET A 51 -14.48 0.95 7.31
CA MET A 51 -14.02 -0.29 7.95
C MET A 51 -13.22 0.03 9.23
N TYR A 52 -12.27 0.96 9.14
CA TYR A 52 -11.47 1.37 10.30
C TYR A 52 -12.33 2.01 11.39
N PHE A 53 -13.31 2.83 11.02
CA PHE A 53 -14.27 3.39 11.96
C PHE A 53 -15.12 2.30 12.65
N ALA A 54 -15.60 1.31 11.89
CA ALA A 54 -16.37 0.19 12.43
C ALA A 54 -15.54 -0.63 13.45
N LEU A 55 -14.25 -0.85 13.18
CA LEU A 55 -13.34 -1.50 14.11
C LEU A 55 -13.18 -0.69 15.41
N ILE A 56 -13.01 0.64 15.32
CA ILE A 56 -12.95 1.52 16.50
C ILE A 56 -14.23 1.40 17.33
N VAL A 57 -15.40 1.47 16.69
CA VAL A 57 -16.70 1.35 17.38
C VAL A 57 -16.82 -0.02 18.04
N ALA A 58 -16.48 -1.11 17.34
CA ALA A 58 -16.51 -2.46 17.88
C ALA A 58 -15.57 -2.63 19.09
N SER A 59 -14.35 -2.09 19.01
CA SER A 59 -13.39 -2.09 20.12
C SER A 59 -13.91 -1.33 21.34
N VAL A 60 -14.51 -0.15 21.15
CA VAL A 60 -15.09 0.65 22.24
C VAL A 60 -16.26 -0.08 22.90
N VAL A 61 -17.15 -0.67 22.10
CA VAL A 61 -18.28 -1.47 22.59
C VAL A 61 -17.79 -2.69 23.38
N CYS A 62 -16.78 -3.39 22.87
CA CYS A 62 -16.15 -4.52 23.56
C CYS A 62 -15.59 -4.10 24.94
N CYS A 63 -14.81 -3.01 24.98
CA CYS A 63 -14.26 -2.48 26.23
C CYS A 63 -15.37 -2.05 27.22
N TYR A 64 -16.46 -1.45 26.72
CA TYR A 64 -17.61 -1.07 27.53
C TYR A 64 -18.27 -2.30 28.19
N PHE A 65 -18.52 -3.36 27.42
CA PHE A 65 -19.10 -4.59 27.96
C PHE A 65 -18.15 -5.30 28.93
N CYS A 66 -16.84 -5.37 28.65
CA CYS A 66 -15.87 -5.91 29.59
C CYS A 66 -15.88 -5.18 30.94
N ASN A 67 -16.08 -3.85 30.93
CA ASN A 67 -16.22 -3.07 32.16
C ASN A 67 -17.56 -3.31 32.88
N GLN A 68 -18.67 -3.40 32.14
CA GLN A 68 -20.00 -3.58 32.73
C GLN A 68 -20.25 -4.97 33.31
N LEU A 69 -19.66 -6.01 32.72
CA LEU A 69 -19.76 -7.37 33.22
C LEU A 69 -19.00 -7.59 34.53
N GLN A 70 -18.36 -6.54 35.09
CA GLN A 70 -17.59 -6.60 36.33
C GLN A 70 -16.53 -7.71 36.31
N GLU A 71 -16.01 -7.98 35.11
CA GLU A 71 -14.88 -8.88 34.90
C GLU A 71 -13.64 -8.35 35.64
N SER A 72 -12.68 -9.24 35.86
CA SER A 72 -11.38 -8.87 36.43
C SER A 72 -10.80 -7.63 35.75
N GLN A 73 -10.18 -6.72 36.51
CA GLN A 73 -9.48 -5.53 35.98
C GLN A 73 -8.46 -5.89 34.87
N TRP A 74 -7.89 -7.09 34.93
CA TRP A 74 -6.99 -7.62 33.91
C TRP A 74 -7.68 -7.94 32.58
N SER A 75 -8.95 -8.35 32.60
CA SER A 75 -9.76 -8.57 31.41
C SER A 75 -10.02 -7.25 30.68
N PHE A 76 -10.31 -6.18 31.41
CA PHE A 76 -10.48 -4.84 30.84
C PHE A 76 -9.16 -4.32 30.23
N VAL A 77 -8.06 -4.41 30.97
CA VAL A 77 -6.72 -4.03 30.45
C VAL A 77 -6.35 -4.84 29.22
N GLY A 78 -6.64 -6.14 29.21
CA GLY A 78 -6.43 -7.02 28.07
C GLY A 78 -7.24 -6.61 26.85
N ALA A 79 -8.53 -6.33 27.02
CA ALA A 79 -9.42 -5.88 25.94
C ALA A 79 -8.94 -4.56 25.31
N VAL A 80 -8.55 -3.58 26.14
CA VAL A 80 -7.98 -2.32 25.66
C VAL A 80 -6.67 -2.55 24.91
N SER A 81 -5.77 -3.38 25.44
CA SER A 81 -4.47 -3.66 24.81
C SER A 81 -4.63 -4.34 23.45
N ILE A 82 -5.51 -5.34 23.35
CA ILE A 82 -5.80 -6.03 22.10
C ILE A 82 -6.42 -5.07 21.09
N SER A 83 -7.37 -4.25 21.51
CA SER A 83 -8.03 -3.26 20.65
C SER A 83 -7.03 -2.25 20.06
N ILE A 84 -6.13 -1.72 20.88
CA ILE A 84 -5.08 -0.79 20.42
C ILE A 84 -4.16 -1.50 19.41
N LEU A 85 -3.74 -2.72 19.72
CA LEU A 85 -2.86 -3.49 18.86
C LEU A 85 -3.50 -3.81 17.51
N GLU A 86 -4.78 -4.20 17.49
CA GLU A 86 -5.56 -4.47 16.28
C GLU A 86 -5.63 -3.24 15.37
N LEU A 87 -6.06 -2.09 15.92
CA LEU A 87 -6.15 -0.83 15.19
C LEU A 87 -4.79 -0.39 14.65
N PHE A 88 -3.75 -0.50 15.47
CA PHE A 88 -2.39 -0.14 15.08
C PHE A 88 -1.86 -1.00 13.93
N ILE A 89 -2.07 -2.31 14.01
CA ILE A 89 -1.66 -3.25 12.96
C ILE A 89 -2.42 -2.99 11.66
N TYR A 90 -3.73 -2.75 11.74
CA TYR A 90 -4.55 -2.50 10.57
C TYR A 90 -4.17 -1.17 9.91
N ALA A 91 -3.84 -0.13 10.70
CA ALA A 91 -3.30 1.12 10.18
C ALA A 91 -1.94 0.90 9.50
N ILE A 92 -0.98 0.22 10.15
CA ILE A 92 0.33 -0.09 9.52
C ILE A 92 0.13 -0.81 8.20
N THR A 93 -0.77 -1.79 8.18
CA THR A 93 -1.12 -2.54 6.99
C THR A 93 -1.55 -1.61 5.86
N ALA A 94 -2.51 -0.73 6.11
CA ALA A 94 -3.07 0.16 5.10
C ALA A 94 -2.06 1.20 4.61
N PHE A 95 -1.19 1.71 5.50
CA PHE A 95 -0.25 2.80 5.18
C PHE A 95 1.13 2.35 4.70
N LYS A 96 1.48 1.06 4.84
CA LYS A 96 2.77 0.51 4.40
C LYS A 96 2.83 0.47 2.87
N ASP A 97 4.01 0.77 2.33
CA ASP A 97 4.33 0.62 0.91
C ASP A 97 3.86 -0.76 0.40
N PRO A 98 3.04 -0.81 -0.67
CA PRO A 98 2.56 -2.06 -1.25
C PRO A 98 3.58 -2.74 -2.16
N GLY A 99 4.80 -2.21 -2.29
CA GLY A 99 5.82 -2.74 -3.20
C GLY A 99 5.91 -2.01 -4.52
N ILE A 100 5.72 -0.68 -4.50
CA ILE A 100 5.71 0.12 -5.74
C ILE A 100 7.09 0.06 -6.41
N VAL A 101 7.11 -0.36 -7.67
CA VAL A 101 8.33 -0.41 -8.48
C VAL A 101 8.75 1.02 -8.83
N GLN A 102 9.86 1.48 -8.24
CA GLN A 102 10.36 2.84 -8.43
C GLN A 102 11.41 2.97 -9.54
N ASP A 103 12.08 1.87 -9.92
CA ASP A 103 13.20 1.92 -10.84
C ASP A 103 12.78 1.53 -12.26
N PRO A 104 12.95 2.43 -13.25
CA PRO A 104 12.89 2.08 -14.66
C PRO A 104 14.19 1.35 -15.00
N GLU A 105 14.30 0.10 -14.56
CA GLU A 105 15.34 -0.80 -15.02
C GLU A 105 14.96 -1.21 -16.46
N LEU A 106 15.21 -0.29 -17.39
CA LEU A 106 15.04 -0.47 -18.82
C LEU A 106 16.44 -0.62 -19.41
N ASP A 107 16.89 -1.86 -19.57
CA ASP A 107 18.00 -2.13 -20.46
C ASP A 107 17.52 -1.96 -21.91
N ILE A 108 18.16 -1.06 -22.65
CA ILE A 108 17.82 -0.75 -24.06
C ILE A 108 18.06 -1.98 -24.95
N GLU A 109 18.97 -2.88 -24.57
CA GLU A 109 19.24 -4.11 -25.31
C GLU A 109 18.10 -5.15 -25.15
N GLU A 110 17.48 -5.27 -23.97
CA GLU A 110 16.33 -6.16 -23.76
C GLU A 110 15.05 -5.67 -24.46
N LEU A 111 14.87 -4.34 -24.51
CA LEU A 111 13.75 -3.67 -25.22
C LEU A 111 13.61 -4.09 -26.68
N GLN A 112 14.74 -4.33 -27.36
CA GLN A 112 14.76 -4.70 -28.78
C GLN A 112 14.42 -6.18 -29.01
N HIS A 113 14.64 -7.04 -28.01
CA HIS A 113 14.53 -8.49 -28.18
C HIS A 113 13.25 -9.09 -27.60
N ASN A 114 12.54 -8.40 -26.68
CA ASN A 114 11.34 -8.95 -26.05
C ASN A 114 10.29 -7.89 -25.63
N SER A 115 9.61 -7.28 -26.61
CA SER A 115 8.57 -6.25 -26.37
C SER A 115 7.41 -6.67 -25.44
N GLN A 116 7.21 -7.97 -25.18
CA GLN A 116 6.19 -8.47 -24.26
C GLN A 116 6.56 -8.32 -22.78
N SER A 117 7.82 -8.05 -22.46
CA SER A 117 8.32 -7.98 -21.08
C SER A 117 8.28 -6.58 -20.48
N ILE A 118 7.44 -5.66 -20.96
CA ILE A 118 7.37 -4.28 -20.44
C ILE A 118 5.94 -3.89 -20.07
N CYS A 119 5.79 -3.10 -19.01
CA CYS A 119 4.58 -2.35 -18.73
C CYS A 119 4.65 -1.00 -19.44
N TYR A 120 3.77 -0.74 -20.41
CA TYR A 120 3.76 0.52 -21.16
C TYR A 120 3.32 1.73 -20.33
N GLN A 121 2.48 1.52 -19.31
CA GLN A 121 1.99 2.60 -18.44
C GLN A 121 3.09 3.11 -17.51
N CYS A 122 3.76 2.19 -16.80
CA CYS A 122 4.79 2.53 -15.84
C CYS A 122 6.20 2.62 -16.47
N LYS A 123 6.37 2.15 -17.71
CA LYS A 123 7.66 2.05 -18.42
C LYS A 123 8.71 1.27 -17.60
N VAL A 124 8.31 0.13 -17.04
CA VAL A 124 9.19 -0.77 -16.28
C VAL A 124 9.17 -2.16 -16.88
N HIS A 125 10.26 -2.91 -16.72
CA HIS A 125 10.33 -4.32 -17.14
C HIS A 125 9.38 -5.18 -16.30
N LYS A 126 8.65 -6.11 -16.90
CA LYS A 126 7.82 -7.13 -16.25
C LYS A 126 8.72 -8.29 -15.82
N LYS A 127 9.11 -8.30 -14.54
CA LYS A 127 9.76 -9.45 -13.89
C LYS A 127 8.70 -10.47 -13.46
N LYS A 128 9.10 -11.74 -13.23
CA LYS A 128 8.19 -12.76 -12.70
C LYS A 128 7.59 -12.28 -11.36
N GLY A 129 6.26 -12.26 -11.26
CA GLY A 129 5.54 -11.78 -10.08
C GLY A 129 5.30 -10.26 -10.05
N ARG A 130 5.74 -9.50 -11.06
CA ARG A 130 5.40 -8.08 -11.20
C ARG A 130 4.09 -7.94 -11.98
N TYR A 131 3.16 -7.16 -11.44
CA TYR A 131 1.87 -6.91 -12.07
C TYR A 131 1.52 -5.42 -12.04
N HIS A 132 0.89 -4.92 -13.10
CA HIS A 132 0.35 -3.56 -13.11
C HIS A 132 -1.07 -3.58 -12.57
N CYS A 133 -1.29 -2.97 -11.40
CA CYS A 133 -2.62 -2.86 -10.82
C CYS A 133 -3.34 -1.63 -11.41
N GLU A 134 -4.41 -1.85 -12.17
CA GLU A 134 -5.20 -0.77 -12.80
C GLU A 134 -5.93 0.12 -11.77
N PHE A 135 -6.26 -0.43 -10.60
CA PHE A 135 -6.87 0.35 -9.52
C PHE A 135 -5.89 1.37 -8.95
N CYS A 136 -4.66 0.92 -8.68
CA CYS A 136 -3.59 1.73 -8.10
C CYS A 136 -2.79 2.55 -9.14
N ASP A 137 -2.87 2.17 -10.41
CA ASP A 137 -2.12 2.73 -11.54
C ASP A 137 -0.58 2.67 -11.35
N VAL A 138 -0.10 1.56 -10.81
CA VAL A 138 1.33 1.29 -10.58
C VAL A 138 1.67 -0.18 -10.80
N CYS A 139 2.93 -0.45 -11.12
CA CYS A 139 3.48 -1.80 -11.04
C CYS A 139 3.88 -2.13 -9.60
N ILE A 140 3.48 -3.31 -9.15
CA ILE A 140 3.78 -3.88 -7.84
C ILE A 140 4.60 -5.16 -8.02
N ASP A 141 5.70 -5.28 -7.28
CA ASP A 141 6.47 -6.52 -7.22
C ASP A 141 5.84 -7.53 -6.27
N GLY A 142 5.85 -8.81 -6.66
CA GLY A 142 5.23 -9.86 -5.87
C GLY A 142 3.72 -9.68 -5.70
N HIS A 143 3.03 -9.02 -6.63
CA HIS A 143 1.59 -8.76 -6.53
C HIS A 143 0.77 -10.06 -6.40
N ASP A 144 -0.06 -10.15 -5.36
CA ASP A 144 -1.09 -11.17 -5.20
C ASP A 144 -2.44 -10.64 -5.72
N HIS A 145 -3.04 -9.71 -4.96
CA HIS A 145 -4.32 -9.09 -5.30
C HIS A 145 -4.39 -7.65 -4.82
N HIS A 146 -5.37 -6.91 -5.33
CA HIS A 146 -5.75 -5.60 -4.83
C HIS A 146 -6.88 -5.75 -3.81
N CYS A 147 -6.69 -5.23 -2.59
CA CYS A 147 -7.68 -5.32 -1.52
C CYS A 147 -8.29 -3.93 -1.25
N PRO A 148 -9.59 -3.72 -1.56
CA PRO A 148 -10.25 -2.44 -1.30
C PRO A 148 -10.30 -2.09 0.20
N TRP A 149 -10.36 -3.10 1.07
CA TRP A 149 -10.48 -2.89 2.52
C TRP A 149 -9.20 -2.35 3.14
N THR A 150 -8.03 -2.74 2.65
CA THR A 150 -6.75 -2.13 3.06
C THR A 150 -6.36 -0.96 2.15
N SER A 151 -7.20 -0.68 1.15
CA SER A 151 -7.00 0.35 0.14
C SER A 151 -5.69 0.18 -0.65
N LYS A 152 -5.18 -1.05 -0.83
CA LYS A 152 -3.90 -1.28 -1.51
C LYS A 152 -3.71 -2.70 -2.05
N CYS A 153 -2.68 -2.88 -2.87
CA CYS A 153 -2.20 -4.20 -3.28
C CYS A 153 -1.50 -4.95 -2.14
N ILE A 154 -1.65 -6.27 -2.15
CA ILE A 154 -1.03 -7.21 -1.22
C ILE A 154 0.06 -8.00 -1.98
N GLU A 155 1.20 -8.22 -1.33
CA GLU A 155 2.35 -8.94 -1.89
C GLU A 155 2.37 -10.42 -1.43
N ILE A 156 2.91 -11.32 -2.27
CA ILE A 156 3.04 -12.77 -2.07
C ILE A 156 4.17 -13.10 -1.08
N ASN A 157 5.28 -12.36 -1.12
CA ASN A 157 6.48 -12.66 -0.34
C ASN A 157 6.83 -11.49 0.60
N GLU A 158 6.95 -11.82 1.88
CA GLU A 158 7.39 -11.00 3.00
C GLU A 158 6.32 -10.19 3.76
N LEU A 159 5.83 -10.83 4.83
CA LEU A 159 5.20 -10.23 6.01
C LEU A 159 3.95 -9.41 5.77
N ASN A 160 2.82 -10.13 5.69
CA ASN A 160 1.66 -9.78 6.48
C ASN A 160 1.00 -11.04 7.07
N CYS A 161 1.66 -11.67 8.06
CA CYS A 161 1.05 -12.74 8.87
C CYS A 161 -0.33 -12.37 9.44
N ILE A 162 -0.61 -11.07 9.53
CA ILE A 162 -1.89 -10.57 10.00
C ILE A 162 -2.92 -10.39 8.85
N ILE A 163 -2.55 -9.84 7.69
CA ILE A 163 -3.48 -9.67 6.56
C ILE A 163 -3.99 -11.01 6.03
N ARG A 164 -3.14 -12.05 5.97
CA ARG A 164 -3.59 -13.39 5.58
C ARG A 164 -4.64 -13.96 6.53
N ARG A 165 -4.70 -13.51 7.79
CA ARG A 165 -5.71 -13.95 8.75
C ARG A 165 -6.98 -13.08 8.75
N TYR A 166 -6.87 -11.79 8.44
CA TYR A 166 -8.03 -10.87 8.35
C TYR A 166 -8.74 -10.88 6.98
N CYS A 167 -8.00 -10.96 5.87
CA CYS A 167 -8.58 -10.94 4.51
C CYS A 167 -9.06 -12.32 4.06
N PHE A 168 -8.36 -13.39 4.41
CA PHE A 168 -8.73 -14.76 3.99
C PHE A 168 -10.03 -15.26 4.66
N ASN A 169 -10.46 -14.63 5.76
CA ASN A 169 -11.72 -14.96 6.43
C ASN A 169 -12.93 -14.12 5.95
N ASN A 170 -12.75 -13.08 5.13
CA ASN A 170 -13.83 -12.14 4.78
C ASN A 170 -13.99 -11.85 3.28
N ILE A 171 -13.22 -12.47 2.39
CA ILE A 171 -13.31 -12.21 0.96
C ILE A 171 -13.16 -13.53 0.21
N PHE A 172 -14.30 -14.13 -0.14
CA PHE A 172 -14.49 -14.95 -1.32
C PHE A 172 -13.31 -15.83 -1.76
N PHE A 173 -13.26 -17.05 -1.25
CA PHE A 173 -13.34 -18.19 -2.16
C PHE A 173 -14.82 -18.60 -2.19
N GLU A 174 -15.63 -17.92 -3.01
CA GLU A 174 -16.68 -18.67 -3.71
C GLU A 174 -15.97 -19.53 -4.76
N GLU A 175 -16.40 -20.77 -4.82
CA GLU A 175 -15.89 -21.86 -5.63
C GLU A 175 -15.85 -21.52 -7.12
N THR A 176 -14.72 -21.79 -7.80
CA THR A 176 -14.55 -22.70 -8.96
C THR A 176 -13.15 -22.59 -9.53
#